data_AF-A0A0D2JEI4-F1
#
_entry.id   AF-A0A0D2JEI4-F1
#
_cell.length_a   1.000
_cell.length_b   1.000
_cell.length_c   1.000
_cell.angle_alpha   90.00
_cell.angle_beta   90.00
_cell.angle_gamma   90.00
#
_symmetry.space_group_name_H-M   'P 1'
#
loop_
_entity.id
_entity.type
_entity.pdbx_description
1 polymer ?
#
loop_
_entity_poly.entity_id
_entity_poly.type
_entity_poly.pdbx_seq_one_letter_code
_entity_poly.pdbx_strand_id
1 'polypeptide(L)'
;MSLSYYTTVNNVAFNTQYYSRQYMNNKTLIPFLVALLYLGNSNLLAFVDKKLIFGTIQFPTSIMRAPSMRIYFEGRKLSGEIEGSRLIYSLGLDTYQTYLYLLVTEVIEPQKEGNTIQYLKVPARAPYKLYALELNKEKTDDNLSEQNKQPTETHEATWNIRQVSLPRTGRVPDQAIIMLYRPDFIHTVQGGDAISLPTVMIASDVIQKAGSAQNLQDISNNLLLSCMGNLDLIHDSMHHIIKQEAKSIIALVQ
;
A
#
# COMPACT_ATOMS: atom_id res chain seq x y z
N MET A 1 -11.09 -49.61 11.61
CA MET A 1 -9.62 -49.56 11.55
C MET A 1 -9.17 -48.19 12.03
N SER A 2 -8.78 -48.10 13.31
CA SER A 2 -8.33 -46.86 13.96
C SER A 2 -6.81 -46.84 14.03
N LEU A 3 -6.19 -45.89 13.34
CA LEU A 3 -4.74 -45.67 13.37
C LEU A 3 -4.44 -44.62 14.45
N SER A 4 -3.89 -45.10 15.57
CA SER A 4 -3.33 -44.26 16.64
C SER A 4 -1.90 -43.88 16.27
N TYR A 5 -1.62 -42.59 16.16
CA TYR A 5 -0.27 -42.06 16.00
C TYR A 5 0.35 -41.79 17.37
N TYR A 6 1.48 -42.45 17.65
CA TYR A 6 2.35 -42.14 18.78
C TYR A 6 3.32 -41.02 18.38
N THR A 7 3.31 -39.92 19.12
CA THR A 7 4.26 -38.82 18.97
C THR A 7 5.39 -38.99 19.98
N THR A 8 6.60 -39.28 19.51
CA THR A 8 7.82 -39.40 20.32
C THR A 8 8.39 -38.00 20.56
N VAL A 9 8.49 -37.58 21.83
CA VAL A 9 9.13 -36.32 22.24
C VAL A 9 10.63 -36.56 22.39
N ASN A 10 11.44 -36.02 21.46
CA ASN A 10 12.90 -36.02 21.59
C ASN A 10 13.34 -34.86 22.50
N ASN A 11 13.75 -35.20 23.72
CA ASN A 11 14.50 -34.31 24.59
C ASN A 11 15.93 -34.13 24.05
N VAL A 12 16.19 -33.01 23.38
CA VAL A 12 17.55 -32.55 23.11
C VAL A 12 18.04 -31.80 24.34
N ALA A 13 18.75 -32.50 25.22
CA ALA A 13 19.52 -31.88 26.29
C ALA A 13 20.68 -31.10 25.64
N PHE A 14 20.59 -29.76 25.63
CA PHE A 14 21.70 -28.90 25.26
C PHE A 14 22.77 -28.96 26.35
N ASN A 15 23.88 -29.58 25.99
CA ASN A 15 25.09 -29.66 26.80
C ASN A 15 25.82 -28.32 26.69
N THR A 16 25.47 -27.33 27.52
CA THR A 16 26.28 -26.10 27.70
C THR A 16 27.46 -26.41 28.60
N GLN A 17 28.47 -27.09 28.05
CA GLN A 17 29.77 -27.24 28.70
C GLN A 17 30.69 -26.07 28.33
N TYR A 18 31.05 -25.32 29.37
CA TYR A 18 32.38 -24.76 29.59
C TYR A 18 33.07 -24.05 28.42
N TYR A 19 32.73 -22.77 28.21
CA TYR A 19 33.75 -21.79 27.84
C TYR A 19 34.29 -21.15 29.12
N SER A 20 35.56 -21.45 29.38
CA SER A 20 36.35 -21.02 30.51
C SER A 20 36.50 -19.51 30.56
N ARG A 21 36.34 -18.97 31.77
CA ARG A 21 36.67 -17.60 32.16
C ARG A 21 38.16 -17.33 31.90
N GLN A 22 38.50 -16.74 30.77
CA GLN A 22 39.62 -15.81 30.73
C GLN A 22 39.06 -14.42 31.03
N TYR A 23 39.53 -13.83 32.14
CA TYR A 23 39.21 -12.47 32.54
C TYR A 23 39.67 -11.52 31.43
N MET A 24 38.75 -11.07 30.58
CA MET A 24 38.99 -9.90 29.75
C MET A 24 39.18 -8.71 30.70
N ASN A 25 40.30 -8.01 30.52
CA ASN A 25 40.63 -6.80 31.26
C ASN A 25 39.45 -5.80 31.17
N ASN A 26 38.91 -5.38 32.32
CA ASN A 26 37.72 -4.50 32.40
C ASN A 26 37.82 -3.18 31.59
N LYS A 27 39.02 -2.79 31.15
CA LYS A 27 39.26 -1.56 30.38
C LYS A 27 38.78 -1.63 28.92
N THR A 28 38.63 -2.82 28.32
CA THR A 28 38.16 -2.96 26.92
C THR A 28 36.67 -3.27 26.78
N LEU A 29 36.01 -3.71 27.85
CA LEU A 29 34.58 -4.06 27.84
C LEU A 29 33.65 -2.84 27.81
N ILE A 30 34.03 -1.76 28.49
CA ILE A 30 33.24 -0.53 28.57
C ILE A 30 33.04 0.14 27.20
N PRO A 31 34.09 0.41 26.38
CA PRO A 31 33.87 1.05 25.08
C PRO A 31 33.07 0.15 24.11
N PHE A 32 33.19 -1.18 24.22
CA PHE A 32 32.40 -2.11 23.41
C PHE A 32 30.91 -2.09 23.78
N LEU A 33 30.58 -2.04 25.07
CA LEU A 33 29.19 -1.88 25.54
C LEU A 33 28.60 -0.52 25.14
N VAL A 34 29.40 0.55 25.21
CA VAL A 34 28.98 1.88 24.74
C VAL A 34 28.74 1.87 23.23
N ALA A 35 29.62 1.25 22.43
CA ALA A 35 29.42 1.09 20.99
C ALA A 35 28.16 0.26 20.65
N LEU A 36 27.90 -0.82 21.39
CA LEU A 36 26.67 -1.62 21.26
C LEU A 36 25.40 -0.82 21.60
N LEU A 37 25.46 0.07 22.60
CA LEU A 37 24.35 0.96 22.93
C LEU A 37 24.14 2.05 21.87
N TYR A 38 25.21 2.60 21.30
CA TYR A 38 25.10 3.56 20.18
C TYR A 38 24.59 2.91 18.89
N LEU A 39 25.03 1.69 18.57
CA LEU A 39 24.54 0.91 17.42
C LEU A 39 23.12 0.36 17.63
N GLY A 40 22.75 0.07 18.88
CA GLY A 40 21.40 -0.33 19.28
C GLY A 40 20.39 0.82 19.21
N ASN A 41 20.79 2.03 19.60
CA ASN A 41 19.90 3.21 19.58
C ASN A 41 19.72 3.83 18.19
N SER A 42 20.68 3.67 17.28
CA SER A 42 20.57 4.17 15.89
C SER A 42 19.67 3.31 15.00
N ASN A 43 19.34 2.08 15.44
CA ASN A 43 18.38 1.20 14.79
C ASN A 43 17.07 1.06 15.60
N LEU A 44 16.83 1.91 16.59
CA LEU A 44 15.54 2.00 17.27
C LEU A 44 14.54 2.67 16.32
N LEU A 45 14.17 1.88 15.31
CA LEU A 45 12.95 1.89 14.54
C LEU A 45 12.26 3.25 14.59
N ALA A 46 12.55 4.09 13.58
CA ALA A 46 11.54 4.99 13.08
C ALA A 46 10.36 4.12 12.65
N PHE A 47 9.52 3.74 13.62
CA PHE A 47 8.18 3.25 13.38
C PHE A 47 7.50 4.44 12.72
N VAL A 48 7.55 4.44 11.39
CA VAL A 48 6.74 5.33 10.59
C VAL A 48 5.31 5.00 11.00
N ASP A 49 4.71 5.91 11.75
CA ASP A 49 3.32 5.78 12.19
C ASP A 49 2.47 5.77 10.92
N LYS A 50 1.95 4.58 10.60
CA LYS A 50 1.11 4.37 9.43
C LYS A 50 -0.33 4.32 9.89
N LYS A 51 -1.11 5.28 9.42
CA LYS A 51 -2.56 5.28 9.59
C LYS A 51 -3.18 4.31 8.58
N LEU A 52 -3.96 3.37 9.09
CA LEU A 52 -4.80 2.51 8.26
C LEU A 52 -6.02 3.32 7.78
N ILE A 53 -6.22 3.37 6.47
CA ILE A 53 -7.34 4.06 5.82
C ILE A 53 -8.02 3.08 4.88
N PHE A 54 -9.34 3.19 4.78
CA PHE A 54 -10.16 2.33 3.94
C PHE A 54 -10.68 3.07 2.72
N GLY A 55 -10.58 2.47 1.53
CA GLY A 55 -11.25 2.94 0.33
C GLY A 55 -12.38 2.01 -0.08
N THR A 56 -13.40 2.57 -0.72
CA THR A 56 -14.57 1.83 -1.17
C THR A 56 -14.83 2.07 -2.65
N ILE A 57 -15.18 1.01 -3.37
CA ILE A 57 -15.71 1.04 -4.73
C ILE A 57 -17.16 0.58 -4.66
N GLN A 58 -18.08 1.45 -5.05
CA GLN A 58 -19.52 1.20 -5.00
C GLN A 58 -20.05 0.89 -6.39
N PHE A 59 -20.56 -0.34 -6.57
CA PHE A 59 -21.29 -0.75 -7.76
C PHE A 59 -22.79 -0.41 -7.63
N PRO A 60 -23.51 -0.23 -8.74
CA PRO A 60 -24.96 -0.06 -8.71
C PRO A 60 -25.65 -1.25 -8.02
N THR A 61 -26.77 -0.99 -7.36
CA THR A 61 -27.55 -2.02 -6.63
C THR A 61 -28.10 -3.12 -7.55
N SER A 62 -28.17 -2.88 -8.86
CA SER A 62 -28.52 -3.89 -9.86
C SER A 62 -27.49 -5.01 -10.01
N ILE A 63 -26.26 -4.81 -9.50
CA ILE A 63 -25.21 -5.81 -9.48
C ILE A 63 -25.23 -6.51 -8.12
N MET A 64 -25.64 -7.78 -8.10
CA MET A 64 -25.70 -8.57 -6.86
C MET A 64 -24.33 -8.77 -6.20
N ARG A 65 -23.27 -8.88 -7.01
CA ARG A 65 -21.90 -9.10 -6.54
C ARG A 65 -20.92 -8.28 -7.35
N ALA A 66 -20.15 -7.43 -6.66
CA ALA A 66 -19.10 -6.64 -7.28
C ALA A 66 -18.09 -7.56 -8.00
N PRO A 67 -17.64 -7.22 -9.23
CA PRO A 67 -16.56 -7.93 -9.91
C PRO A 67 -15.23 -7.73 -9.16
N SER A 68 -14.37 -8.75 -9.23
CA SER A 68 -13.02 -8.68 -8.67
C SER A 68 -12.15 -7.71 -9.46
N MET A 69 -11.38 -6.88 -8.76
CA MET A 69 -10.54 -5.84 -9.36
C MET A 69 -9.13 -5.87 -8.77
N ARG A 70 -8.13 -5.41 -9.55
CA ARG A 70 -6.76 -5.22 -9.03
C ARG A 70 -6.54 -3.76 -8.68
N ILE A 71 -6.08 -3.55 -7.45
CA ILE A 71 -5.73 -2.25 -6.92
C ILE A 71 -4.29 -2.34 -6.45
N TYR A 72 -3.46 -1.39 -6.83
CA TYR A 72 -2.06 -1.30 -6.45
C TYR A 72 -1.80 0.04 -5.77
N PHE A 73 -0.89 0.03 -4.79
CA PHE A 73 -0.36 1.23 -4.16
C PHE A 73 1.09 0.99 -3.79
N GLU A 74 1.98 1.93 -4.12
CA GLU A 74 3.44 1.81 -3.88
C GLU A 74 4.05 0.51 -4.44
N GLY A 75 3.56 0.05 -5.59
CA GLY A 75 3.98 -1.23 -6.13
C GLY A 75 3.68 -2.39 -5.18
N ARG A 76 2.53 -2.39 -4.52
CA ARG A 76 2.00 -3.56 -3.81
C ARG A 76 0.55 -3.73 -4.19
N LYS A 77 0.14 -4.97 -4.45
CA LYS A 77 -1.27 -5.30 -4.61
C LYS A 77 -1.97 -5.12 -3.26
N LEU A 78 -3.05 -4.35 -3.26
CA LEU A 78 -3.93 -4.23 -2.10
C LEU A 78 -4.91 -5.40 -2.07
N SER A 79 -5.17 -5.91 -0.87
CA SER A 79 -6.25 -6.86 -0.63
C SER A 79 -7.57 -6.11 -0.56
N GLY A 80 -8.59 -6.64 -1.24
CA GLY A 80 -9.94 -6.12 -1.20
C GLY A 80 -10.94 -7.18 -0.76
N GLU A 81 -11.91 -6.77 0.04
CA GLU A 81 -13.04 -7.59 0.47
C GLU A 81 -14.30 -7.15 -0.29
N ILE A 82 -15.10 -8.12 -0.73
CA ILE A 82 -16.34 -7.83 -1.47
C ILE A 82 -17.52 -8.02 -0.52
N GLU A 83 -18.26 -6.92 -0.28
CA GLU A 83 -19.47 -6.89 0.53
C GLU A 83 -20.66 -6.51 -0.36
N GLY A 84 -21.32 -7.51 -0.93
CA GLY A 84 -22.42 -7.32 -1.88
C GLY A 84 -21.99 -6.54 -3.13
N SER A 85 -22.49 -5.31 -3.28
CA SER A 85 -22.15 -4.39 -4.37
C SER A 85 -20.97 -3.47 -4.06
N ARG A 86 -20.26 -3.68 -2.95
CA ARG A 86 -19.09 -2.89 -2.55
C ARG A 86 -17.82 -3.72 -2.62
N LEU A 87 -16.73 -3.09 -3.03
CA LEU A 87 -15.39 -3.60 -2.83
C LEU A 87 -14.66 -2.63 -1.89
N ILE A 88 -14.24 -3.13 -0.74
CA ILE A 88 -13.55 -2.38 0.30
C ILE A 88 -12.09 -2.80 0.31
N TYR A 89 -11.17 -1.85 0.30
CA TYR A 89 -9.74 -2.12 0.37
C TYR A 89 -9.11 -1.26 1.45
N SER A 90 -8.02 -1.74 2.05
CA SER A 90 -7.29 -1.01 3.08
C SER A 90 -5.89 -0.65 2.59
N LEU A 91 -5.39 0.48 3.08
CA LEU A 91 -4.03 0.93 2.82
C LEU A 91 -3.44 1.62 4.04
N GLY A 92 -2.13 1.55 4.20
CA GLY A 92 -1.40 2.27 5.23
C GLY A 92 -0.78 3.54 4.65
N LEU A 93 -1.25 4.71 5.05
CA LEU A 93 -0.61 5.99 4.73
C LEU A 93 0.26 6.45 5.89
N ASP A 94 1.27 7.24 5.57
CA ASP A 94 2.00 7.98 6.59
C ASP A 94 1.08 9.05 7.21
N THR A 95 1.15 9.26 8.52
CA THR A 95 0.28 10.20 9.27
C THR A 95 0.26 11.64 8.69
N TYR A 96 1.33 12.04 8.01
CA TYR A 96 1.45 13.37 7.38
C TYR A 96 0.97 13.44 5.94
N GLN A 97 0.60 12.32 5.33
CA GLN A 97 0.16 12.29 3.94
C GLN A 97 -1.24 12.89 3.81
N THR A 98 -1.30 14.05 3.16
CA THR A 98 -2.53 14.79 2.88
C THR A 98 -2.87 14.80 1.40
N TYR A 99 -2.06 14.16 0.57
CA TYR A 99 -2.19 14.20 -0.87
C TYR A 99 -1.93 12.83 -1.49
N LEU A 100 -2.81 12.44 -2.41
CA LEU A 100 -2.79 11.16 -3.11
C LEU A 100 -3.32 11.33 -4.52
N TYR A 101 -2.99 10.38 -5.37
CA TYR A 101 -3.63 10.24 -6.67
C TYR A 101 -4.44 8.95 -6.74
N LEU A 102 -5.54 8.97 -7.48
CA LEU A 102 -6.27 7.78 -7.90
C LEU A 102 -6.26 7.72 -9.42
N LEU A 103 -5.57 6.72 -9.96
CA LEU A 103 -5.52 6.43 -11.39
C LEU A 103 -6.42 5.23 -11.69
N VAL A 104 -7.37 5.40 -12.61
CA VAL A 104 -8.15 4.30 -13.18
C VAL A 104 -7.76 4.12 -14.64
N THR A 105 -7.32 2.92 -15.01
CA THR A 105 -6.88 2.58 -16.38
C THR A 105 -6.99 1.07 -16.60
N GLU A 106 -7.13 0.62 -17.84
CA GLU A 106 -7.14 -0.82 -18.17
C GLU A 106 -5.73 -1.41 -18.22
N VAL A 107 -4.72 -0.57 -18.55
CA VAL A 107 -3.35 -1.02 -18.79
C VAL A 107 -2.36 -0.03 -18.18
N ILE A 108 -1.29 -0.58 -17.61
CA ILE A 108 -0.09 0.14 -17.19
C ILE A 108 1.15 -0.62 -17.66
N GLU A 109 2.20 0.11 -17.99
CA GLU A 109 3.47 -0.44 -18.44
C GLU A 109 4.61 0.02 -17.53
N PRO A 110 5.53 -0.88 -17.14
CA PRO A 110 6.77 -0.46 -16.49
C PRO A 110 7.72 0.16 -17.52
N GLN A 111 8.20 1.37 -17.24
CA GLN A 111 9.38 1.91 -17.91
C GLN A 111 10.62 1.28 -17.27
N LYS A 112 11.38 0.52 -18.05
CA LYS A 112 12.58 -0.19 -17.59
C LYS A 112 13.85 0.48 -18.11
N GLU A 113 14.91 0.35 -17.31
CA GLU A 113 16.29 0.65 -17.70
C GLU A 113 17.15 -0.52 -17.18
N GLY A 114 17.60 -1.39 -18.11
CA GLY A 114 18.17 -2.68 -17.75
C GLY A 114 17.17 -3.55 -16.99
N ASN A 115 17.56 -4.01 -15.79
CA ASN A 115 16.73 -4.85 -14.91
C ASN A 115 15.95 -4.04 -13.86
N THR A 116 16.03 -2.71 -13.91
CA THR A 116 15.37 -1.82 -12.95
C THR A 116 14.13 -1.20 -13.56
N ILE A 117 13.04 -1.21 -12.81
CA ILE A 117 11.82 -0.47 -13.17
C ILE A 117 11.96 0.93 -12.60
N GLN A 118 12.01 1.92 -13.49
CA GLN A 118 12.19 3.32 -13.11
C GLN A 118 10.88 3.95 -12.64
N TYR A 119 9.80 3.72 -13.40
CA TYR A 119 8.44 4.19 -13.08
C TYR A 119 7.39 3.42 -13.87
N LEU A 120 6.12 3.57 -13.47
CA LEU A 120 4.97 3.07 -14.22
C LEU A 120 4.42 4.18 -15.13
N LYS A 121 3.94 3.81 -16.31
CA LYS A 121 3.29 4.74 -17.24
C LYS A 121 2.02 4.14 -17.83
N VAL A 122 1.09 5.01 -18.19
CA VAL A 122 -0.06 4.65 -19.04
C VAL A 122 0.40 4.68 -20.50
N PRO A 123 0.14 3.63 -21.30
CA PRO A 123 0.50 3.62 -22.72
C PRO A 123 -0.10 4.79 -23.47
N ALA A 124 0.60 5.26 -24.51
CA ALA A 124 0.06 6.33 -25.36
C ALA A 124 -1.29 5.89 -25.96
N ARG A 125 -2.30 6.77 -25.87
CA ARG A 125 -3.69 6.55 -26.33
C ARG A 125 -4.52 5.56 -25.51
N ALA A 126 -3.98 4.96 -24.44
CA ALA A 126 -4.81 4.19 -23.52
C ALA A 126 -5.74 5.13 -22.74
N PRO A 127 -7.04 4.81 -22.62
CA PRO A 127 -7.97 5.62 -21.84
C PRO A 127 -7.60 5.57 -20.36
N TYR A 128 -7.73 6.70 -19.66
CA TYR A 128 -7.53 6.77 -18.22
C TYR A 128 -8.39 7.87 -17.59
N LYS A 129 -8.59 7.77 -16.28
CA LYS A 129 -9.04 8.89 -15.42
C LYS A 129 -8.08 9.01 -14.25
N LEU A 130 -7.60 10.23 -14.00
CA LEU A 130 -6.71 10.53 -12.88
C LEU A 130 -7.38 11.58 -12.00
N TYR A 131 -7.45 11.28 -10.71
CA TYR A 131 -7.97 12.17 -9.69
C TYR A 131 -6.85 12.53 -8.71
N ALA A 132 -6.69 13.81 -8.41
CA ALA A 132 -5.92 14.28 -7.28
C ALA A 132 -6.85 14.39 -6.06
N LEU A 133 -6.41 13.79 -4.95
CA LEU A 133 -7.13 13.74 -3.68
C LEU A 133 -6.31 14.53 -2.67
N GLU A 134 -6.86 15.63 -2.16
CA GLU A 134 -6.21 16.50 -1.18
C GLU A 134 -7.06 16.58 0.09
N LEU A 135 -6.54 16.12 1.23
CA LEU A 135 -7.25 16.14 2.50
C LEU A 135 -7.18 17.56 3.08
N ASN A 136 -8.31 18.27 3.06
CA ASN A 136 -8.42 19.58 3.69
C ASN A 136 -8.48 19.39 5.20
N LYS A 137 -7.36 19.62 5.87
CA LYS A 137 -7.34 19.84 7.31
C LYS A 137 -7.71 21.30 7.52
N GLU A 138 -8.95 21.58 7.91
CA GLU A 138 -9.27 22.93 8.36
C GLU A 138 -8.29 23.28 9.48
N LYS A 139 -7.57 24.40 9.30
CA LYS A 139 -6.77 24.96 10.36
C LYS A 139 -7.80 25.43 11.39
N THR A 140 -7.90 24.71 12.50
CA THR A 140 -8.58 25.24 13.68
C THR A 140 -7.86 26.54 14.01
N ASP A 141 -8.43 27.67 13.61
CA ASP A 141 -7.85 28.97 13.90
C ASP A 141 -7.87 29.14 15.43
N ASP A 142 -6.73 28.88 16.07
CA ASP A 142 -6.49 28.99 17.51
C ASP A 142 -6.67 30.43 18.06
N ASN A 143 -7.23 31.36 17.27
CA ASN A 143 -7.31 32.79 17.56
C ASN A 143 -8.73 33.30 17.90
N LEU A 144 -9.74 32.43 18.08
CA LEU A 144 -11.10 32.87 18.40
C LEU A 144 -11.41 32.77 19.91
N SER A 145 -11.22 33.92 20.56
CA SER A 145 -11.71 34.41 21.85
C SER A 145 -12.75 33.54 22.57
N GLU A 146 -12.43 33.16 23.81
CA GLU A 146 -13.10 32.20 24.70
C GLU A 146 -14.56 32.46 25.09
N GLN A 147 -15.24 33.52 24.64
CA GLN A 147 -16.37 34.03 25.43
C GLN A 147 -17.80 33.75 24.94
N ASN A 148 -18.07 33.11 23.80
CA ASN A 148 -19.48 32.80 23.43
C ASN A 148 -19.67 31.79 22.27
N LYS A 149 -19.02 30.63 22.30
CA LYS A 149 -19.26 29.60 21.26
C LYS A 149 -20.17 28.49 21.77
N GLN A 150 -21.42 28.50 21.27
CA GLN A 150 -22.23 27.29 21.12
C GLN A 150 -21.36 26.17 20.50
N PRO A 151 -21.65 24.88 20.75
CA PRO A 151 -20.93 23.77 20.14
C PRO A 151 -21.15 23.80 18.62
N THR A 152 -20.34 24.60 17.93
CA THR A 152 -20.25 24.65 16.49
C THR A 152 -19.72 23.31 16.03
N GLU A 153 -20.49 22.69 15.14
CA GLU A 153 -20.22 21.44 14.44
C GLU A 153 -18.72 21.31 14.15
N THR A 154 -18.11 20.26 14.69
CA THR A 154 -16.73 19.89 14.37
C THR A 154 -16.66 19.66 12.87
N HIS A 155 -16.08 20.60 12.13
CA HIS A 155 -15.84 20.45 10.71
C HIS A 155 -14.91 19.25 10.48
N GLU A 156 -15.50 18.15 10.01
CA GLU A 156 -14.78 16.92 9.73
C GLU A 156 -13.86 17.14 8.51
N ALA A 157 -12.62 16.67 8.60
CA ALA A 157 -11.68 16.82 7.48
C ALA A 157 -12.21 16.08 6.25
N THR A 158 -12.40 16.79 5.14
CA THR A 158 -12.93 16.23 3.88
C THR A 158 -11.87 16.19 2.79
N TRP A 159 -11.96 15.23 1.88
CA TRP A 159 -11.13 15.19 0.68
C TRP A 159 -11.65 16.15 -0.40
N ASN A 160 -10.77 17.03 -0.87
CA ASN A 160 -10.95 17.77 -2.11
C ASN A 160 -10.51 16.90 -3.29
N ILE A 161 -11.45 16.63 -4.19
CA ILE A 161 -11.27 15.69 -5.30
C ILE A 161 -11.35 16.46 -6.60
N ARG A 162 -10.28 16.41 -7.39
CA ARG A 162 -10.23 17.06 -8.71
C ARG A 162 -9.70 16.11 -9.76
N GLN A 163 -10.35 16.08 -10.92
CA GLN A 163 -9.81 15.34 -12.06
C GLN A 163 -8.65 16.13 -12.67
N VAL A 164 -7.52 15.46 -12.91
CA VAL A 164 -6.30 16.04 -13.48
C VAL A 164 -5.80 15.20 -14.65
N SER A 165 -4.94 15.75 -15.48
CA SER A 165 -4.32 15.03 -16.60
C SER A 165 -2.94 14.47 -16.21
N LEU A 166 -2.60 13.29 -16.70
CA LEU A 166 -1.23 12.80 -16.67
C LEU A 166 -0.31 13.71 -17.52
N PRO A 167 1.00 13.77 -17.20
CA PRO A 167 1.96 14.41 -18.08
C PRO A 167 1.99 13.74 -19.45
N ARG A 168 2.52 14.43 -20.48
CA ARG A 168 2.62 13.89 -21.85
C ARG A 168 3.39 12.57 -21.95
N THR A 169 4.27 12.30 -20.98
CA THR A 169 5.03 11.05 -20.86
C THR A 169 4.17 9.86 -20.43
N GLY A 170 2.95 10.10 -19.94
CA GLY A 170 2.09 9.09 -19.35
C GLY A 170 2.56 8.58 -17.98
N ARG A 171 3.63 9.17 -17.41
CA ARG A 171 4.20 8.75 -16.12
C ARG A 171 3.14 8.87 -15.02
N VAL A 172 2.90 7.76 -14.32
CA VAL A 172 2.03 7.68 -13.16
C VAL A 172 2.73 8.34 -11.96
N PRO A 173 2.05 9.19 -11.17
CA PRO A 173 2.61 9.75 -9.95
C PRO A 173 3.00 8.66 -8.94
N ASP A 174 4.08 8.87 -8.19
CA ASP A 174 4.62 7.85 -7.27
C ASP A 174 3.62 7.50 -6.14
N GLN A 175 2.85 8.48 -5.66
CA GLN A 175 1.79 8.33 -4.64
C GLN A 175 0.41 8.08 -5.28
N ALA A 176 0.34 7.20 -6.27
CA ALA A 176 -0.91 6.84 -6.93
C ALA A 176 -1.45 5.49 -6.46
N ILE A 177 -2.73 5.47 -6.09
CA ILE A 177 -3.55 4.27 -6.07
C ILE A 177 -3.91 3.96 -7.52
N ILE A 178 -3.49 2.81 -8.01
CA ILE A 178 -3.72 2.37 -9.39
C ILE A 178 -4.79 1.31 -9.38
N MET A 179 -5.93 1.64 -9.96
CA MET A 179 -7.09 0.77 -10.14
C MET A 179 -7.13 0.26 -11.57
N LEU A 180 -6.98 -1.05 -11.76
CA LEU A 180 -7.03 -1.66 -13.08
C LEU A 180 -8.47 -2.01 -13.46
N TYR A 181 -9.09 -1.07 -14.18
CA TYR A 181 -10.49 -1.12 -14.56
C TYR A 181 -10.79 -0.19 -15.76
N ARG A 182 -11.93 -0.38 -16.41
CA ARG A 182 -12.34 0.47 -17.54
C ARG A 182 -12.69 1.88 -17.05
N PRO A 183 -11.99 2.95 -17.50
CA PRO A 183 -12.24 4.32 -17.01
C PRO A 183 -13.67 4.82 -17.30
N ASP A 184 -14.26 4.35 -18.40
CA ASP A 184 -15.63 4.72 -18.83
C ASP A 184 -16.72 4.16 -17.90
N PHE A 185 -16.38 3.17 -17.06
CA PHE A 185 -17.29 2.61 -16.06
C PHE A 185 -17.32 3.45 -14.78
N ILE A 186 -16.36 4.36 -14.58
CA ILE A 186 -16.34 5.25 -13.40
C ILE A 186 -17.27 6.44 -13.65
N HIS A 187 -18.25 6.62 -12.78
CA HIS A 187 -19.13 7.81 -12.83
C HIS A 187 -18.48 9.00 -12.14
N THR A 188 -18.11 8.85 -10.88
CA THR A 188 -17.52 9.91 -10.06
C THR A 188 -16.70 9.33 -8.90
N VAL A 189 -15.93 10.19 -8.24
CA VAL A 189 -15.22 9.89 -7.00
C VAL A 189 -15.67 10.95 -5.99
N GLN A 190 -16.22 10.55 -4.85
CA GLN A 190 -16.86 11.47 -3.91
C GLN A 190 -16.76 11.02 -2.45
N GLY A 191 -16.90 11.99 -1.53
CA GLY A 191 -16.91 11.76 -0.09
C GLY A 191 -15.53 11.44 0.47
N GLY A 192 -15.51 10.64 1.54
CA GLY A 192 -14.32 10.35 2.33
C GLY A 192 -14.05 11.39 3.40
N ASP A 193 -13.29 10.99 4.41
CA ASP A 193 -12.97 11.78 5.58
C ASP A 193 -11.49 11.56 6.01
N ALA A 194 -11.12 11.95 7.23
CA ALA A 194 -9.75 11.72 7.73
C ALA A 194 -9.33 10.24 7.79
N ILE A 195 -10.27 9.31 7.99
CA ILE A 195 -10.05 7.87 8.21
C ILE A 195 -10.49 7.01 7.01
N SER A 196 -11.24 7.57 6.06
CA SER A 196 -11.73 6.90 4.86
C SER A 196 -11.34 7.66 3.60
N LEU A 197 -10.90 6.93 2.58
CA LEU A 197 -10.69 7.51 1.25
C LEU A 197 -12.03 7.83 0.58
N PRO A 198 -12.02 8.72 -0.43
CA PRO A 198 -13.14 8.92 -1.32
C PRO A 198 -13.67 7.61 -1.93
N THR A 199 -14.99 7.52 -2.06
CA THR A 199 -15.66 6.37 -2.67
C THR A 199 -15.67 6.52 -4.18
N VAL A 200 -15.24 5.48 -4.89
CA VAL A 200 -15.31 5.39 -6.35
C VAL A 200 -16.67 4.84 -6.74
N MET A 201 -17.49 5.67 -7.39
CA MET A 201 -18.85 5.32 -7.81
C MET A 201 -18.82 4.78 -9.24
N ILE A 202 -19.20 3.52 -9.41
CA ILE A 202 -19.37 2.91 -10.73
C ILE A 202 -20.70 3.36 -11.34
N ALA A 203 -20.69 3.62 -12.65
CA ALA A 203 -21.85 4.13 -13.38
C ALA A 203 -23.05 3.18 -13.30
N SER A 204 -24.25 3.74 -13.13
CA SER A 204 -25.51 2.98 -13.05
C SER A 204 -25.79 2.17 -14.32
N ASP A 205 -25.33 2.66 -15.47
CA ASP A 205 -25.46 2.03 -16.79
C ASP A 205 -24.31 1.06 -17.13
N VAL A 206 -23.46 0.69 -16.16
CA VAL A 206 -22.27 -0.16 -16.41
C VAL A 206 -22.62 -1.51 -17.07
N ILE A 207 -23.77 -2.10 -16.74
CA ILE A 207 -24.23 -3.36 -17.35
C ILE A 207 -24.54 -3.14 -18.84
N GLN A 208 -25.14 -2.01 -19.21
CA GLN A 208 -25.43 -1.66 -20.60
C GLN A 208 -24.14 -1.38 -21.37
N LYS A 209 -23.20 -0.64 -20.76
CA LYS A 209 -21.87 -0.36 -21.33
C LYS A 209 -21.04 -1.64 -21.51
N ALA A 210 -21.19 -2.60 -20.60
CA ALA A 210 -20.58 -3.92 -20.72
C ALA A 210 -21.38 -4.86 -21.64
N GLY A 211 -22.59 -4.51 -22.07
CA GLY A 211 -23.49 -5.38 -22.84
C GLY A 211 -24.22 -6.43 -22.01
N SER A 212 -23.62 -6.97 -20.95
CA SER A 212 -24.28 -7.87 -19.99
C SER A 212 -23.52 -7.94 -18.66
N ALA A 213 -24.18 -8.46 -17.62
CA ALA A 213 -23.54 -8.71 -16.32
C ALA A 213 -22.43 -9.78 -16.40
N GLN A 214 -22.61 -10.79 -17.25
CA GLN A 214 -21.59 -11.80 -17.50
C GLN A 214 -20.36 -11.19 -18.19
N ASN A 215 -20.58 -10.38 -19.23
CA ASN A 215 -19.47 -9.73 -19.94
C ASN A 215 -18.73 -8.72 -19.04
N LEU A 216 -19.42 -8.08 -18.09
CA LEU A 216 -18.76 -7.26 -17.07
C LEU A 216 -17.78 -8.07 -16.23
N GLN A 217 -18.16 -9.29 -15.82
CA GLN A 217 -17.29 -10.21 -15.10
C GLN A 217 -16.14 -10.70 -15.99
N ASP A 218 -16.43 -11.04 -17.25
CA ASP A 218 -15.42 -11.52 -18.20
C ASP A 218 -14.37 -10.44 -18.50
N ILE A 219 -14.81 -9.18 -18.70
CA ILE A 219 -13.91 -8.02 -18.83
C ILE A 219 -13.02 -7.91 -17.59
N SER A 220 -13.61 -7.99 -16.39
CA SER A 220 -12.84 -7.93 -15.14
C SER A 220 -11.81 -9.05 -15.07
N ASN A 221 -12.22 -10.30 -15.32
CA ASN A 221 -11.35 -11.46 -15.31
C ASN A 221 -10.21 -11.35 -16.34
N ASN A 222 -10.50 -10.87 -17.54
CA ASN A 222 -9.49 -10.65 -18.58
C ASN A 222 -8.46 -9.60 -18.15
N LEU A 223 -8.90 -8.51 -17.51
CA LEU A 223 -7.99 -7.53 -16.90
C LEU A 223 -7.18 -8.16 -15.77
N LEU A 224 -7.78 -8.98 -14.90
CA LEU A 224 -7.03 -9.66 -13.83
C LEU A 224 -5.93 -10.58 -14.39
N LEU A 225 -6.23 -11.31 -15.46
CA LEU A 225 -5.30 -12.24 -16.11
C LEU A 225 -4.17 -11.50 -16.82
N SER A 226 -4.46 -10.37 -17.48
CA SER A 226 -3.42 -9.57 -18.14
C SER A 226 -2.38 -8.99 -17.14
N CYS A 227 -2.78 -8.80 -15.88
CA CYS A 227 -1.91 -8.28 -14.82
C CYS A 227 -0.94 -9.31 -14.26
N MET A 228 -1.31 -10.61 -14.28
CA MET A 228 -0.53 -11.69 -13.66
C MET A 228 0.86 -11.85 -14.27
N GLY A 229 1.05 -11.48 -15.55
CA GLY A 229 2.32 -11.65 -16.25
C GLY A 229 3.35 -10.54 -16.02
N ASN A 230 2.92 -9.31 -15.72
CA ASN A 230 3.81 -8.15 -15.79
C ASN A 230 3.96 -7.38 -14.48
N LEU A 231 2.91 -7.30 -13.67
CA LEU A 231 2.86 -6.43 -12.48
C LEU A 231 3.04 -7.21 -11.19
N ASP A 232 2.38 -8.37 -11.09
CA ASP A 232 2.46 -9.21 -9.90
C ASP A 232 3.89 -9.73 -9.65
N LEU A 233 4.72 -9.83 -10.69
CA LEU A 233 6.13 -10.26 -10.60
C LEU A 233 7.09 -9.16 -10.13
N ILE A 234 6.65 -7.90 -10.06
CA ILE A 234 7.51 -6.76 -9.66
C ILE A 234 7.76 -6.75 -8.14
N HIS A 235 7.08 -7.61 -7.37
CA HIS A 235 6.84 -7.39 -5.95
C HIS A 235 7.63 -8.25 -4.96
N ASP A 236 8.62 -9.02 -5.43
CA ASP A 236 9.66 -9.47 -4.50
C ASP A 236 10.61 -8.30 -4.24
N SER A 237 10.32 -7.55 -3.18
CA SER A 237 11.13 -6.42 -2.76
C SER A 237 12.61 -6.83 -2.62
N MET A 238 13.49 -6.26 -3.44
CA MET A 238 14.96 -6.42 -3.32
C MET A 238 15.51 -5.95 -1.98
N HIS A 239 14.71 -5.32 -1.12
CA HIS A 239 15.12 -4.96 0.25
C HIS A 239 15.62 -6.17 1.07
N HIS A 240 15.31 -7.40 0.66
CA HIS A 240 15.89 -8.59 1.29
C HIS A 240 17.27 -9.00 0.72
N ILE A 241 17.65 -8.55 -0.48
CA ILE A 241 18.88 -8.95 -1.18
C ILE A 241 20.05 -8.01 -0.85
N ILE A 242 19.80 -6.73 -0.55
CA ILE A 242 20.87 -5.76 -0.24
C ILE A 242 21.48 -5.99 1.18
N LYS A 243 20.90 -6.87 2.01
CA LYS A 243 21.40 -7.14 3.37
C LYS A 243 22.53 -8.18 3.50
N GLN A 244 23.05 -8.78 2.41
CA GLN A 244 24.00 -9.90 2.54
C GLN A 244 25.34 -9.81 1.78
N GLU A 245 25.82 -8.62 1.41
CA GLU A 245 27.23 -8.44 1.03
C GLU A 245 27.95 -7.36 1.84
N ALA A 246 27.73 -7.32 3.16
CA ALA A 246 28.75 -6.79 4.05
C ALA A 246 29.88 -7.83 4.14
N LYS A 247 30.79 -7.85 3.15
CA LYS A 247 32.08 -8.54 3.28
C LYS A 247 32.83 -7.87 4.42
N SER A 248 32.83 -8.51 5.59
CA SER A 248 33.72 -8.19 6.70
C SER A 248 35.17 -8.35 6.22
N ILE A 249 35.82 -7.22 5.89
CA ILE A 249 37.27 -7.18 5.71
C ILE A 249 37.86 -7.26 7.12
N ILE A 250 38.29 -8.47 7.51
CA ILE A 250 39.16 -8.65 8.67
C ILE A 250 40.53 -8.08 8.27
N ALA A 251 40.82 -6.86 8.73
CA ALA A 251 42.18 -6.36 8.70
C ALA A 251 43.00 -7.13 9.74
N LEU A 252 43.86 -8.04 9.27
CA LEU A 252 44.92 -8.64 10.08
C LEU A 252 45.98 -7.56 10.29
N VAL A 253 46.06 -7.04 11.51
CA VAL A 253 47.18 -6.22 11.96
C VAL A 253 48.33 -7.18 12.28
N GLN A 254 49.45 -7.05 11.55
CA GLN A 254 50.72 -7.68 11.88
C GLN A 254 51.50 -6.83 12.87
#